data_AF-A0A935VSD7-F1
#
_entry.id   AF-A0A935VSD7-F1
#
_cell.length_a   1.000
_cell.length_b   1.000
_cell.length_c   1.000
_cell.angle_alpha   90.00
_cell.angle_beta   90.00
_cell.angle_gamma   90.00
#
_symmetry.space_group_name_H-M   'P 1'
#
loop_
_entity.id
_entity.type
_entity.pdbx_description
1 polymer ?
#
loop_
_entity_poly.entity_id
_entity_poly.type
_entity_poly.pdbx_seq_one_letter_code
_entity_poly.pdbx_strand_id
1 'polypeptide(L)'
;MKNIYKIFLFICIFAHLHIFTFAQDSSHLRISLLTCTPGEELYSTFGHSALRVIDSSSVTDVVYNYGTFNFDDDGFYLKFVQGKLMYYIAAGIFEAFIYEYQIENRGITEQVLNFSAAEKTIIQQALNNNLKEENKYYKYDFFLTIALQN
;
A
#
# COMPACT_ATOMS: atom_id res chain seq x y z
N MET A 1 -3.53 12.86 -58.07
CA MET A 1 -2.44 13.48 -57.27
C MET A 1 -2.93 14.34 -56.10
N LYS A 2 -3.97 15.18 -56.21
CA LYS A 2 -4.45 16.06 -55.11
C LYS A 2 -4.91 15.35 -53.81
N ASN A 3 -5.33 14.09 -53.87
CA ASN A 3 -5.83 13.34 -52.70
C ASN A 3 -4.73 12.64 -51.87
N ILE A 4 -3.52 12.47 -52.43
CA ILE A 4 -2.38 11.87 -51.72
C ILE A 4 -1.85 12.80 -50.63
N TYR A 5 -1.82 14.11 -50.91
CA TYR A 5 -1.38 15.11 -49.92
C TYR A 5 -2.34 15.22 -48.73
N LYS A 6 -3.64 14.93 -48.91
CA LYS A 6 -4.63 14.91 -47.82
C LYS A 6 -4.47 13.69 -46.91
N ILE A 7 -4.12 12.53 -47.47
CA ILE A 7 -3.80 11.32 -46.70
C ILE A 7 -2.51 11.53 -45.90
N PHE A 8 -1.50 12.15 -46.50
CA PHE A 8 -0.26 12.51 -45.80
C PHE A 8 -0.50 13.51 -44.66
N LEU A 9 -1.35 14.52 -44.89
CA LEU A 9 -1.75 15.48 -43.86
C LEU A 9 -2.51 14.81 -42.70
N PHE A 10 -3.37 13.84 -42.98
CA PHE A 10 -4.14 13.11 -41.97
C PHE A 10 -3.25 12.19 -41.11
N ILE A 11 -2.24 11.56 -41.71
CA ILE A 11 -1.23 10.74 -41.00
C ILE A 11 -0.34 11.63 -40.12
N CYS A 12 0.05 12.83 -40.58
CA CYS A 12 0.82 13.78 -39.77
C CYS A 12 0.03 14.30 -38.55
N ILE A 13 -1.30 14.43 -38.64
CA ILE A 13 -2.16 14.84 -37.52
C ILE A 13 -2.34 13.68 -36.51
N PHE A 14 -2.42 12.43 -36.97
CA PHE A 14 -2.43 11.25 -36.09
C PHE A 14 -1.06 10.94 -35.46
N ALA A 15 0.03 11.47 -36.04
CA ALA A 15 1.38 11.39 -35.50
C ALA A 15 1.69 12.40 -34.39
N HIS A 16 0.72 13.23 -33.96
CA HIS A 16 0.72 13.85 -32.64
C HIS A 16 0.48 12.78 -31.56
N LEU A 17 1.32 11.73 -31.59
CA LEU A 17 1.49 10.80 -30.50
C LEU A 17 1.81 11.64 -29.27
N HIS A 18 1.03 11.44 -28.22
CA HIS A 18 1.39 11.84 -26.88
C HIS A 18 2.80 11.30 -26.60
N ILE A 19 3.78 12.21 -26.59
CA ILE A 19 5.08 11.91 -25.99
C ILE A 19 4.77 11.74 -24.52
N PHE A 20 4.59 10.49 -24.08
CA PHE A 20 4.63 10.15 -22.67
C PHE A 20 6.05 10.45 -22.22
N THR A 21 6.27 11.66 -21.72
CA THR A 21 7.47 11.95 -20.95
C THR A 21 7.36 11.09 -19.69
N PHE A 22 8.16 10.02 -19.62
CA PHE A 22 8.46 9.42 -18.33
C PHE A 22 9.21 10.49 -17.55
N ALA A 23 8.48 11.24 -16.72
CA ALA A 23 9.10 12.13 -15.76
C ALA A 23 10.06 11.26 -14.94
N GLN A 24 11.35 11.59 -14.98
CA GLN A 24 12.32 10.95 -14.12
C GLN A 24 11.85 11.14 -12.68
N ASP A 25 11.58 10.03 -12.00
CA ASP A 25 11.08 10.05 -10.63
C ASP A 25 12.14 10.63 -9.70
N SER A 26 11.94 11.88 -9.30
CA SER A 26 12.84 12.63 -8.42
C SER A 26 12.61 12.36 -6.94
N SER A 27 11.61 11.55 -6.59
CA SER A 27 11.30 11.29 -5.18
C SER A 27 12.32 10.38 -4.50
N HIS A 28 13.04 9.55 -5.26
CA HIS A 28 13.87 8.46 -4.74
C HIS A 28 13.09 7.36 -4.01
N LEU A 29 11.75 7.41 -4.07
CA LEU A 29 10.84 6.50 -3.38
C LEU A 29 10.27 5.44 -4.33
N ARG A 30 10.21 4.21 -3.83
CA ARG A 30 9.37 3.16 -4.41
C ARG A 30 8.34 2.76 -3.37
N ILE A 31 7.06 2.86 -3.74
CA ILE A 31 5.94 2.48 -2.88
C ILE A 31 5.26 1.27 -3.50
N SER A 32 5.06 0.24 -2.69
CA SER A 32 4.41 -1.00 -3.11
C SER A 32 3.32 -1.38 -2.12
N LEU A 33 2.24 -2.00 -2.63
CA LEU A 33 1.28 -2.73 -1.82
C LEU A 33 1.77 -4.17 -1.66
N LEU A 34 1.89 -4.63 -0.42
CA LEU A 34 2.12 -6.02 -0.07
C LEU A 34 0.77 -6.64 0.26
N THR A 35 0.43 -7.74 -0.41
CA THR A 35 -0.78 -8.51 -0.15
C THR A 35 -0.38 -9.90 0.35
N CYS A 36 -0.82 -10.24 1.55
CA CYS A 36 -0.48 -11.47 2.22
C CYS A 36 -1.67 -12.42 2.25
N THR A 37 -1.42 -13.71 2.02
CA THR A 37 -2.49 -14.72 2.03
C THR A 37 -3.12 -14.86 3.41
N PRO A 38 -4.36 -15.40 3.50
CA PRO A 38 -4.97 -15.80 4.77
C PRO A 38 -4.05 -16.60 5.68
N GLY A 39 -4.24 -16.43 7.00
CA GLY A 39 -3.62 -17.24 8.04
C GLY A 39 -4.66 -18.00 8.87
N GLU A 40 -4.18 -18.87 9.76
CA GLU A 40 -5.01 -19.75 10.61
C GLU A 40 -5.71 -18.99 11.74
N GLU A 41 -5.10 -17.90 12.22
CA GLU A 41 -5.64 -17.12 13.32
C GLU A 41 -6.82 -16.25 12.88
N LEU A 42 -7.80 -16.07 13.77
CA LEU A 42 -9.06 -15.36 13.48
C LEU A 42 -8.83 -13.94 12.91
N TYR A 43 -7.82 -13.24 13.43
CA TYR A 43 -7.49 -11.88 12.98
C TYR A 43 -6.79 -11.84 11.61
N SER A 44 -6.37 -12.99 11.10
CA SER A 44 -5.60 -13.14 9.85
C SER A 44 -6.36 -13.92 8.76
N THR A 45 -7.60 -14.36 9.03
CA THR A 45 -8.38 -15.22 8.13
C THR A 45 -8.69 -14.59 6.77
N PHE A 46 -8.68 -13.26 6.68
CA PHE A 46 -8.88 -12.53 5.41
C PHE A 46 -7.56 -12.12 4.72
N GLY A 47 -6.42 -12.53 5.28
CA GLY A 47 -5.10 -12.07 4.84
C GLY A 47 -4.72 -10.73 5.46
N HIS A 48 -3.74 -10.07 4.87
CA HIS A 48 -3.26 -8.76 5.33
C HIS A 48 -2.74 -7.92 4.17
N SER A 49 -2.82 -6.61 4.30
CA SER A 49 -2.24 -5.67 3.35
C SER A 49 -1.37 -4.65 4.06
N ALA A 50 -0.19 -4.39 3.50
CA ALA A 50 0.75 -3.41 4.04
C ALA A 50 1.36 -2.55 2.94
N LEU A 51 1.80 -1.34 3.28
CA LEU A 51 2.54 -0.50 2.34
C LEU A 51 4.04 -0.66 2.59
N ARG A 52 4.80 -0.98 1.55
CA ARG A 52 6.27 -0.97 1.58
C ARG A 52 6.77 0.32 0.95
N VAL A 53 7.69 1.00 1.62
CA VAL A 53 8.38 2.18 1.10
C VAL A 53 9.88 1.91 1.13
N ILE A 54 10.48 1.89 -0.06
CA ILE A 54 11.92 1.92 -0.23
C ILE A 54 12.32 3.36 -0.51
N ASP A 55 13.26 3.89 0.26
CA ASP A 55 13.85 5.21 0.04
C ASP A 55 15.35 5.05 -0.24
N SER A 56 15.73 5.32 -1.49
CA SER A 56 17.11 5.19 -1.94
C SER A 56 18.01 6.35 -1.49
N SER A 57 17.46 7.49 -1.07
CA SER A 57 18.23 8.59 -0.51
C SER A 57 18.65 8.32 0.94
N SER A 58 17.75 7.74 1.75
CA SER A 58 18.02 7.37 3.13
C SER A 58 18.48 5.92 3.32
N VAL A 59 18.47 5.11 2.26
CA VAL A 59 18.81 3.68 2.27
C VAL A 59 17.93 2.90 3.26
N THR A 60 16.61 3.14 3.18
CA THR A 60 15.62 2.48 4.04
C THR A 60 14.65 1.63 3.24
N ASP A 61 14.14 0.57 3.88
CA ASP A 61 13.15 -0.36 3.33
C ASP A 61 12.15 -0.75 4.43
N VAL A 62 11.06 0.01 4.48
CA VAL A 62 10.12 0.03 5.62
C VAL A 62 8.76 -0.47 5.18
N VAL A 63 8.16 -1.34 5.98
CA VAL A 63 6.78 -1.78 5.84
C VAL A 63 5.91 -1.09 6.88
N TYR A 64 4.85 -0.44 6.42
CA TYR A 64 3.82 0.22 7.23
C TYR A 64 2.58 -0.69 7.28
N ASN A 65 2.30 -1.19 8.47
CA ASN A 65 1.19 -2.07 8.79
C ASN A 65 0.03 -1.28 9.37
N TYR A 66 -1.06 -1.19 8.62
CA TYR A 66 -2.36 -0.79 9.16
C TYR A 66 -3.12 -2.05 9.58
N GLY A 67 -3.70 -2.03 10.79
CA GLY A 67 -4.45 -3.15 11.34
C GLY A 67 -3.72 -3.86 12.47
N THR A 68 -2.64 -3.28 12.97
CA THR A 68 -1.94 -3.78 14.16
C THR A 68 -2.79 -3.53 15.40
N PHE A 69 -2.69 -4.40 16.39
CA PHE A 69 -3.41 -4.31 17.66
C PHE A 69 -2.53 -4.82 18.80
N ASN A 70 -2.96 -4.58 20.04
CA ASN A 70 -2.28 -5.06 21.22
C ASN A 70 -2.87 -6.40 21.64
N PHE A 71 -2.07 -7.47 21.59
CA PHE A 71 -2.51 -8.81 22.01
C PHE A 71 -2.71 -8.91 23.53
N ASP A 72 -2.03 -8.06 24.30
CA ASP A 72 -2.10 -8.03 25.76
C ASP A 72 -3.34 -7.29 26.30
N ASP A 73 -4.23 -6.83 25.41
CA ASP A 73 -5.49 -6.20 25.80
C ASP A 73 -6.43 -7.21 26.49
N ASP A 74 -6.89 -6.89 27.69
CA ASP A 74 -7.87 -7.70 28.41
C ASP A 74 -9.11 -7.98 27.54
N GLY A 75 -9.42 -9.26 27.37
CA GLY A 75 -10.54 -9.71 26.53
C GLY A 75 -10.35 -9.45 25.04
N PHE A 76 -9.11 -9.46 24.53
CA PHE A 76 -8.75 -9.24 23.12
C PHE A 76 -9.76 -9.83 22.12
N TYR A 77 -9.97 -11.15 22.13
CA TYR A 77 -10.87 -11.82 21.19
C TYR A 77 -12.32 -11.33 21.29
N LEU A 78 -12.81 -11.02 22.51
CA LEU A 78 -14.15 -10.49 22.70
C LEU A 78 -14.27 -9.07 22.12
N LYS A 79 -13.26 -8.21 22.34
CA LYS A 79 -13.20 -6.88 21.76
C LYS A 79 -13.06 -6.94 20.23
N PHE A 80 -12.31 -7.90 19.72
CA PHE A 80 -12.10 -8.15 18.29
C PHE A 80 -13.43 -8.43 17.59
N VAL A 81 -14.16 -9.46 18.04
CA VAL A 81 -15.45 -9.85 17.44
C VAL A 81 -16.55 -8.79 17.64
N GLN A 82 -16.39 -7.88 18.60
CA GLN A 82 -17.31 -6.75 18.82
C GLN A 82 -16.92 -5.49 18.03
N GLY A 83 -15.81 -5.49 17.28
CA GLY A 83 -15.32 -4.30 16.57
C GLY A 83 -14.88 -3.16 17.50
N LYS A 84 -14.47 -3.48 18.74
CA LYS A 84 -14.13 -2.50 19.79
C LYS A 84 -12.63 -2.30 20.00
N LEU A 85 -11.79 -3.02 19.25
CA LEU A 85 -10.35 -2.85 19.35
C LEU A 85 -9.91 -1.48 18.84
N MET A 86 -8.94 -0.90 19.56
CA MET A 86 -8.13 0.18 19.03
C MET A 86 -7.00 -0.43 18.21
N TYR A 87 -7.00 -0.14 16.92
CA TYR A 87 -5.91 -0.51 16.02
C TYR A 87 -4.87 0.60 16.02
N TYR A 88 -3.68 0.26 15.59
CA TYR A 88 -2.66 1.24 15.31
C TYR A 88 -1.84 0.91 14.08
N ILE A 89 -1.27 1.96 13.49
CA ILE A 89 -0.24 1.81 12.47
C ILE A 89 1.08 1.44 13.14
N ALA A 90 1.78 0.45 12.60
CA ALA A 90 3.13 0.08 13.01
C ALA A 90 4.06 0.10 11.80
N ALA A 91 5.35 0.34 12.02
CA ALA A 91 6.36 0.25 10.98
C ALA A 91 7.49 -0.70 11.39
N GLY A 92 8.00 -1.46 10.43
CA GLY A 92 9.09 -2.41 10.62
C GLY A 92 9.94 -2.57 9.36
N ILE A 93 11.08 -3.23 9.50
CA ILE A 93 11.95 -3.53 8.36
C ILE A 93 11.34 -4.64 7.50
N PHE A 94 11.48 -4.53 6.18
CA PHE A 94 10.91 -5.50 5.23
C PHE A 94 11.42 -6.94 5.43
N GLU A 95 12.67 -7.11 5.86
CA GLU A 95 13.24 -8.43 6.15
C GLU A 95 12.51 -9.16 7.27
N ALA A 96 12.24 -8.46 8.38
CA ALA A 96 11.48 -9.03 9.51
C ALA A 96 10.04 -9.35 9.10
N PHE A 97 9.43 -8.49 8.28
CA PHE A 97 8.10 -8.73 7.73
C PHE A 97 8.08 -10.02 6.90
N ILE A 98 9.00 -10.21 5.94
CA ILE A 98 9.05 -11.46 5.16
C ILE A 98 9.22 -12.68 6.07
N TYR A 99 10.14 -12.59 7.04
CA TYR A 99 10.47 -13.70 7.92
C TYR A 99 9.24 -14.21 8.71
N GLU A 100 8.40 -13.30 9.20
CA GLU A 100 7.15 -13.62 9.88
C GLU A 100 6.21 -14.47 9.01
N TYR A 101 5.90 -14.03 7.79
CA TYR A 101 5.02 -14.76 6.89
C TYR A 101 5.62 -16.08 6.40
N GLN A 102 6.95 -16.16 6.31
CA GLN A 102 7.64 -17.42 6.00
C GLN A 102 7.46 -18.46 7.11
N ILE A 103 7.60 -18.08 8.38
CA ILE A 103 7.34 -18.97 9.52
C ILE A 103 5.89 -19.45 9.50
N GLU A 104 4.96 -18.57 9.17
CA GLU A 104 3.53 -18.89 9.10
C GLU A 104 3.14 -19.69 7.84
N ASN A 105 4.08 -19.97 6.93
CA ASN A 105 3.81 -20.58 5.61
C ASN A 105 2.78 -19.81 4.78
N ARG A 106 2.80 -18.48 4.87
CA ARG A 106 1.90 -17.56 4.15
C ARG A 106 2.63 -16.90 2.97
N GLY A 107 1.90 -16.71 1.88
CA GLY A 107 2.41 -16.05 0.68
C GLY A 107 2.34 -14.53 0.78
N ILE A 108 3.31 -13.85 0.17
CA ILE A 108 3.31 -12.38 -0.01
C ILE A 108 3.40 -12.08 -1.51
N THR A 109 2.51 -11.23 -2.00
CA THR A 109 2.59 -10.64 -3.35
C THR A 109 2.91 -9.15 -3.24
N GLU A 110 3.86 -8.66 -4.04
CA GLU A 110 4.19 -7.23 -4.10
C GLU A 110 3.65 -6.61 -5.40
N GLN A 111 2.90 -5.51 -5.26
CA GLN A 111 2.48 -4.66 -6.37
C GLN A 111 3.12 -3.28 -6.24
N VAL A 112 4.03 -2.94 -7.15
CA VAL A 112 4.60 -1.59 -7.23
C VAL A 112 3.54 -0.62 -7.74
N LEU A 113 3.30 0.46 -7.00
CA LEU A 113 2.25 1.43 -7.31
C LEU A 113 2.79 2.54 -8.21
N ASN A 114 2.03 2.88 -9.25
CA ASN A 114 2.40 3.89 -10.24
C ASN A 114 1.96 5.30 -9.80
N PHE A 115 2.69 5.87 -8.86
CA PHE A 115 2.50 7.24 -8.37
C PHE A 115 3.54 8.20 -8.96
N SER A 116 3.14 9.46 -9.14
CA SER A 116 4.08 10.55 -9.42
C SER A 116 5.02 10.80 -8.24
N ALA A 117 6.15 11.46 -8.50
CA ALA A 117 7.11 11.82 -7.45
C ALA A 117 6.46 12.65 -6.32
N ALA A 118 5.55 13.57 -6.66
CA ALA A 118 4.83 14.39 -5.68
C ALA A 118 3.89 13.55 -4.80
N GLU A 119 3.13 12.63 -5.40
CA GLU A 119 2.24 11.72 -4.67
C GLU A 119 3.03 10.80 -3.74
N LYS A 120 4.18 10.26 -4.17
CA LYS A 120 5.04 9.43 -3.32
C LYS A 120 5.52 10.17 -2.08
N THR A 121 5.97 11.41 -2.24
CA THR A 121 6.39 12.26 -1.12
C THR A 121 5.23 12.53 -0.16
N ILE A 122 4.04 12.84 -0.69
CA ILE A 122 2.84 13.06 0.14
C ILE A 122 2.48 11.80 0.92
N ILE A 123 2.51 10.62 0.28
CA ILE A 123 2.21 9.34 0.93
C ILE A 123 3.23 9.06 2.03
N GLN A 124 4.53 9.19 1.78
CA GLN A 124 5.56 8.96 2.79
C GLN A 124 5.40 9.93 3.98
N GLN A 125 5.11 11.19 3.72
CA GLN A 125 4.84 12.18 4.78
C GLN A 125 3.61 11.81 5.61
N ALA A 126 2.52 11.38 4.96
CA ALA A 126 1.31 10.94 5.64
C ALA A 126 1.57 9.70 6.51
N LEU A 127 2.30 8.71 5.99
CA LEU A 127 2.70 7.51 6.74
C LEU A 127 3.52 7.86 7.97
N ASN A 128 4.55 8.70 7.82
CA ASN A 128 5.38 9.16 8.93
C ASN A 128 4.58 10.00 9.95
N ASN A 129 3.64 10.81 9.49
CA ASN A 129 2.78 11.58 10.39
C ASN A 129 1.82 10.67 11.17
N ASN A 130 1.28 9.65 10.52
CA ASN A 130 0.38 8.69 11.16
C ASN A 130 1.11 7.79 12.16
N LEU A 131 2.41 7.55 12.01
CA LEU A 131 3.21 6.81 13.00
C LEU A 131 3.43 7.55 14.33
N LYS A 132 3.19 8.86 14.38
CA LYS A 132 3.34 9.62 15.64
C LYS A 132 2.36 9.14 16.69
N GLU A 133 2.76 9.17 17.95
CA GLU A 133 1.97 8.64 19.07
C GLU A 133 0.54 9.19 19.11
N GLU A 134 0.41 10.49 18.85
CA GLU A 134 -0.86 11.20 18.84
C GLU A 134 -1.78 10.84 17.66
N ASN A 135 -1.25 10.21 16.59
CA ASN A 135 -1.98 9.93 15.36
C ASN A 135 -2.12 8.42 15.06
N LYS A 136 -1.33 7.57 15.71
CA LYS A 136 -1.19 6.16 15.30
C LYS A 136 -2.41 5.31 15.58
N TYR A 137 -3.23 5.69 16.55
CA TYR A 137 -4.38 4.91 17.00
C TYR A 137 -5.67 5.28 16.26
N TYR A 138 -6.43 4.27 15.84
CA TYR A 138 -7.70 4.46 15.16
C TYR A 138 -8.68 3.31 15.41
N LYS A 139 -9.96 3.55 15.15
CA LYS A 139 -11.00 2.51 15.16
C LYS A 139 -11.24 2.02 13.75
N TYR A 140 -11.43 0.72 13.60
CA TYR A 140 -11.75 0.09 12.33
C TYR A 140 -12.93 -0.86 12.50
N ASP A 141 -13.96 -0.68 11.68
CA ASP A 141 -15.14 -1.55 11.63
C ASP A 141 -15.07 -2.40 10.36
N PHE A 142 -14.54 -3.61 10.51
CA PHE A 142 -14.44 -4.57 9.42
C PHE A 142 -15.79 -5.21 9.07
N PHE A 143 -16.74 -5.28 10.01
CA PHE A 143 -18.07 -5.85 9.74
C PHE A 143 -18.86 -4.98 8.76
N LEU A 144 -18.82 -3.65 8.94
CA LEU A 144 -19.45 -2.72 8.01
C LEU A 144 -18.80 -2.78 6.61
N THR A 145 -17.49 -3.00 6.56
CA THR A 145 -16.74 -3.06 5.31
C THR A 145 -17.04 -4.36 4.52
N ILE A 146 -17.17 -5.50 5.21
CA ILE A 146 -17.54 -6.79 4.60
C ILE A 146 -19.03 -6.82 4.20
N ALA A 147 -19.92 -6.23 5.01
CA ALA A 147 -21.36 -6.21 4.72
C ALA A 147 -21.71 -5.41 3.45
N LEU A 148 -20.85 -4.49 3.01
CA LEU A 148 -21.01 -3.72 1.77
C LEU A 148 -20.43 -4.41 0.53
N GLN A 149 -19.78 -5.57 0.69
CA GLN A 149 -19.24 -6.37 -0.42
C GLN A 149 -20.14 -7.55 -0.82
N ASN A 150 -21.32 -7.69 -0.18
CA ASN A 150 -22.32 -8.72 -0.49
C ASN A 150 -23.64 -8.11 -0.97
#